data_AF-A0A955N4H3-F1
#
_entry.id   AF-A0A955N4H3-F1
#
_cell.length_a   1.000
_cell.length_b   1.000
_cell.length_c   1.000
_cell.angle_alpha   90.00
_cell.angle_beta   90.00
_cell.angle_gamma   90.00
#
_symmetry.space_group_name_H-M   'P 1'
#
loop_
_entity.id
_entity.type
_entity.pdbx_description
1 polymer ?
#
loop_
_entity_poly.entity_id
_entity_poly.type
_entity_poly.pdbx_seq_one_letter_code
_entity_poly.pdbx_strand_id
1 'polypeptide(L)'
;MKRFSIIGTLTLLFFACTLPASSEPYAPSCERAIEKVRKARKDMVPYQRTIELARASERLAYADLAVCARGGIFSLGKAVACNEASWKAPLQTKELIVAEDEYLQGRKEFEERFEQARAVCLHEP
;
A
#
# COMPACT_ATOMS: atom_id res chain seq x y z
N MET A 1 15.03 24.87 52.54
CA MET A 1 13.91 24.87 51.58
C MET A 1 14.28 25.77 50.40
N LYS A 2 14.71 25.18 49.27
CA LYS A 2 15.09 25.94 48.05
C LYS A 2 13.87 26.10 47.16
N ARG A 3 13.31 27.31 47.10
CA ARG A 3 12.26 27.69 46.14
C ARG A 3 12.93 27.91 44.79
N PHE A 4 12.97 26.88 43.95
CA PHE A 4 13.46 27.02 42.58
C PHE A 4 12.44 27.81 41.76
N SER A 5 12.94 28.80 41.04
CA SER A 5 12.21 29.73 40.19
C SER A 5 11.60 28.99 39.00
N ILE A 6 10.33 28.61 39.12
CA ILE A 6 9.52 27.95 38.06
C ILE A 6 9.17 28.94 36.93
N ILE A 7 9.30 30.25 37.18
CA ILE A 7 8.88 31.31 36.26
C ILE A 7 9.87 31.44 35.08
N GLY A 8 11.17 31.22 35.31
CA GLY A 8 12.19 31.34 34.26
C GLY A 8 12.21 30.18 33.25
N THR A 9 11.76 28.99 33.66
CA THR A 9 11.66 27.82 32.78
C THR A 9 10.39 27.80 31.93
N LEU A 10 9.31 28.43 32.40
CA LEU A 10 8.06 28.49 31.64
C LEU A 10 8.15 29.42 30.42
N THR A 11 8.88 30.53 30.52
CA THR A 11 9.05 31.49 29.41
C THR A 11 9.94 30.96 28.29
N LEU A 12 10.93 30.11 28.60
CA LEU A 12 11.77 29.44 27.60
C LEU A 12 11.00 28.39 26.77
N LEU A 13 10.03 27.71 27.40
CA LEU A 13 9.17 26.73 26.72
C LEU A 13 8.14 27.38 25.78
N PHE A 14 7.66 28.58 26.10
CA PHE A 14 6.76 29.32 25.21
C PHE A 14 7.47 29.85 23.96
N PHE A 15 8.74 30.24 24.05
CA PHE A 15 9.51 30.72 22.90
C PHE A 15 9.93 29.61 21.92
N ALA A 16 10.09 28.37 22.42
CA ALA A 16 10.38 27.22 21.56
C ALA A 16 9.18 26.78 20.70
N CYS A 17 7.94 27.06 21.14
CA CYS A 17 6.72 26.76 20.39
C CYS A 17 6.35 27.82 19.34
N THR A 18 7.05 28.96 19.30
CA THR A 18 6.81 30.03 18.32
C THR A 18 7.88 30.12 17.24
N LEU A 19 8.85 29.20 17.22
CA LEU A 19 9.65 29.02 16.02
C LEU A 19 8.68 28.53 14.93
N PRO A 20 8.45 29.29 13.85
CA PRO A 20 7.84 28.68 12.68
C PRO A 20 8.76 27.50 12.36
N ALA A 21 8.20 26.29 12.34
CA ALA A 21 8.85 25.21 11.63
C ALA A 21 9.14 25.81 10.25
N SER A 22 10.42 26.09 9.97
CA SER A 22 10.83 26.56 8.67
C SER A 22 10.59 25.40 7.73
N SER A 23 9.34 25.25 7.27
CA SER A 23 9.07 24.65 5.99
C SER A 23 9.78 25.58 5.03
N GLU A 24 11.05 25.27 4.73
CA GLU A 24 11.73 25.86 3.60
C GLU A 24 10.73 25.84 2.45
N PRO A 25 10.46 26.99 1.81
CA PRO A 25 9.58 26.98 0.66
C PRO A 25 10.28 26.13 -0.38
N TYR A 26 9.80 24.89 -0.52
CA TYR A 26 10.19 24.01 -1.60
C TYR A 26 10.20 24.85 -2.86
N ALA A 27 11.27 24.77 -3.65
CA ALA A 27 11.29 25.46 -4.93
C ALA A 27 9.98 25.14 -5.69
N PRO A 28 9.38 26.07 -6.44
CA PRO A 28 8.12 25.81 -7.16
C PRO A 28 8.18 24.58 -8.09
N SER A 29 9.38 24.20 -8.52
CA SER A 29 9.69 22.95 -9.22
C SER A 29 9.44 21.70 -8.34
N CYS A 30 9.78 21.75 -7.06
CA CYS A 30 9.49 20.72 -6.07
C CYS A 30 8.01 20.56 -5.79
N GLU A 31 7.25 21.65 -5.61
CA GLU A 31 5.80 21.54 -5.38
C GLU A 31 5.12 20.80 -6.54
N ARG A 32 5.52 21.11 -7.78
CA ARG A 32 5.04 20.42 -8.99
C ARG A 32 5.49 18.96 -9.04
N ALA A 33 6.70 18.63 -8.59
CA ALA A 33 7.20 17.27 -8.50
C ALA A 33 6.46 16.44 -7.43
N ILE A 34 6.21 17.03 -6.26
CA ILE A 34 5.42 16.42 -5.17
C ILE A 34 4.00 16.10 -5.65
N GLU A 35 3.36 17.01 -6.40
CA GLU A 35 2.02 16.76 -6.93
C GLU A 35 2.01 15.62 -7.97
N LYS A 36 3.05 15.51 -8.81
CA LYS A 36 3.21 14.37 -9.73
C LYS A 36 3.36 13.05 -8.98
N VAL A 37 4.14 13.00 -7.89
CA VAL A 37 4.27 11.80 -7.04
C VAL A 37 2.95 11.46 -6.36
N ARG A 38 2.23 12.47 -5.84
CA ARG A 38 0.91 12.28 -5.23
C ARG A 38 -0.09 11.71 -6.22
N LYS A 39 -0.09 12.20 -7.46
CA LYS A 39 -0.90 11.66 -8.54
C LYS A 39 -0.51 10.21 -8.87
N ALA A 40 0.77 9.93 -9.07
CA ALA A 40 1.26 8.58 -9.34
C ALA A 40 0.90 7.59 -8.21
N ARG A 41 0.94 8.02 -6.94
CA ARG A 41 0.47 7.22 -5.80
C ARG A 41 -1.04 6.95 -5.87
N LYS A 42 -1.85 7.95 -6.24
CA LYS A 42 -3.29 7.75 -6.44
C LYS A 42 -3.57 6.76 -7.56
N ASP A 43 -2.82 6.85 -8.67
CA ASP A 43 -2.93 5.94 -9.81
C ASP A 43 -2.55 4.49 -9.45
N MET A 44 -1.76 4.28 -8.39
CA MET A 44 -1.41 2.95 -7.85
C MET A 44 -2.52 2.27 -7.03
N VAL A 45 -3.46 3.05 -6.46
CA VAL A 45 -4.51 2.52 -5.56
C VAL A 45 -5.39 1.46 -6.24
N PRO A 46 -5.85 1.64 -7.49
CA PRO A 46 -6.62 0.60 -8.19
C PRO A 46 -5.85 -0.71 -8.32
N TYR A 47 -4.56 -0.68 -8.67
CA TYR A 47 -3.73 -1.88 -8.80
C TYR A 47 -3.57 -2.61 -7.45
N GLN A 48 -3.33 -1.86 -6.37
CA GLN A 48 -3.31 -2.41 -5.00
C GLN A 48 -4.62 -3.08 -4.62
N ARG A 49 -5.75 -2.46 -4.97
CA ARG A 49 -7.06 -3.03 -4.70
C ARG A 49 -7.32 -4.30 -5.52
N THR A 50 -6.93 -4.32 -6.79
CA THR A 50 -7.07 -5.48 -7.68
C THR A 50 -6.30 -6.68 -7.14
N ILE A 51 -5.02 -6.50 -6.77
CA ILE A 51 -4.22 -7.62 -6.23
C ILE A 51 -4.76 -8.10 -4.88
N GLU A 52 -5.26 -7.21 -4.01
CA GLU A 52 -5.90 -7.60 -2.75
C GLU A 52 -7.15 -8.45 -2.97
N LEU A 53 -8.02 -8.05 -3.91
CA LEU A 53 -9.22 -8.80 -4.26
C LEU A 53 -8.87 -10.16 -4.88
N ALA A 54 -7.89 -10.22 -5.78
CA ALA A 54 -7.44 -11.46 -6.39
C ALA A 54 -6.87 -12.44 -5.34
N ARG A 55 -6.05 -11.94 -4.40
CA ARG A 55 -5.53 -12.75 -3.27
C ARG A 55 -6.65 -13.27 -2.37
N ALA A 56 -7.67 -12.45 -2.10
CA ALA A 56 -8.81 -12.89 -1.32
C ALA A 56 -9.60 -14.01 -2.03
N SER A 57 -9.82 -13.86 -3.34
CA SER A 57 -10.53 -14.84 -4.15
C SER A 57 -9.77 -16.17 -4.26
N GLU A 58 -8.45 -16.11 -4.46
CA GLU A 58 -7.59 -17.29 -4.47
C GLU A 58 -7.68 -18.06 -3.14
N ARG A 59 -7.55 -17.36 -2.01
CA ARG A 59 -7.64 -17.97 -0.68
C ARG A 59 -8.97 -18.69 -0.47
N LEU A 60 -10.07 -18.08 -0.92
CA LEU A 60 -11.40 -18.71 -0.85
C LEU A 60 -11.45 -19.96 -1.71
N ALA A 61 -10.91 -19.93 -2.94
CA ALA A 61 -10.92 -21.10 -3.82
C ALA A 61 -10.10 -22.28 -3.25
N TYR A 62 -8.94 -22.02 -2.64
CA TYR A 62 -8.18 -23.07 -1.95
C TYR A 62 -8.83 -23.53 -0.65
N ALA A 63 -9.54 -22.67 0.06
CA ALA A 63 -10.31 -23.07 1.24
C ALA A 63 -11.42 -24.06 0.84
N ASP A 64 -12.15 -23.78 -0.25
CA ASP A 64 -13.18 -24.67 -0.82
C ASP A 64 -12.55 -26.04 -1.16
N LEU A 65 -11.38 -26.05 -1.81
CA LEU A 65 -10.67 -27.27 -2.17
C LEU A 65 -10.18 -28.06 -0.93
N ALA A 66 -9.72 -27.37 0.11
CA ALA A 66 -9.22 -28.00 1.34
C ALA A 66 -10.31 -28.76 2.12
N VAL A 67 -11.58 -28.36 1.97
CA VAL A 67 -12.74 -29.10 2.51
C VAL A 67 -12.87 -30.46 1.81
N CYS A 68 -12.56 -30.53 0.51
CA CYS A 68 -12.68 -31.73 -0.29
C CYS A 68 -11.55 -32.75 -0.04
N ALA A 69 -10.34 -32.29 0.27
CA ALA A 69 -9.19 -33.16 0.53
C ALA A 69 -9.32 -33.98 1.83
N ARG A 70 -10.14 -33.55 2.80
CA ARG A 70 -10.31 -34.23 4.11
C ARG A 70 -11.31 -35.40 4.10
N GLY A 71 -11.42 -36.11 2.98
CA GLY A 71 -12.11 -37.41 2.92
C GLY A 71 -13.64 -37.36 2.97
N GLY A 72 -14.25 -36.25 2.58
CA GLY A 72 -15.67 -35.97 2.81
C GLY A 72 -16.65 -36.23 1.65
N ILE A 73 -16.30 -36.95 0.59
CA ILE A 73 -17.16 -37.13 -0.59
C ILE A 73 -18.12 -38.32 -0.36
N PHE A 74 -19.10 -38.14 0.52
CA PHE A 74 -20.10 -39.17 0.84
C PHE A 74 -21.45 -38.93 0.16
N SER A 75 -21.58 -37.87 -0.64
CA SER A 75 -22.81 -37.55 -1.37
C SER A 75 -22.52 -37.00 -2.75
N LEU A 76 -23.44 -37.23 -3.69
CA LEU A 76 -23.37 -36.72 -5.07
C LEU A 76 -23.19 -35.19 -5.08
N GLY A 77 -23.95 -34.47 -4.25
CA GLY A 77 -23.85 -33.00 -4.16
C GLY A 77 -22.47 -32.52 -3.69
N LYS A 78 -21.83 -33.23 -2.74
CA LYS A 78 -20.45 -32.91 -2.33
C LYS A 78 -19.44 -33.24 -3.43
N ALA A 79 -19.64 -34.32 -4.18
CA ALA A 79 -18.75 -34.66 -5.30
C ALA A 79 -18.76 -33.58 -6.39
N VAL A 80 -19.95 -33.06 -6.73
CA VAL A 80 -20.12 -31.96 -7.68
C VAL A 80 -19.43 -30.69 -7.18
N ALA A 81 -19.69 -30.27 -5.94
CA ALA A 81 -19.07 -29.09 -5.35
C ALA A 81 -17.54 -29.20 -5.29
N CYS A 82 -17.01 -30.38 -4.98
CA CYS A 82 -15.56 -30.62 -4.96
C CYS A 82 -14.93 -30.62 -6.35
N ASN A 83 -15.65 -31.11 -7.35
CA ASN A 83 -15.23 -31.00 -8.73
C ASN A 83 -15.22 -29.52 -9.15
N GLU A 84 -16.26 -28.75 -8.88
CA GLU A 84 -16.29 -27.30 -9.17
C GLU A 84 -15.12 -26.56 -8.49
N ALA A 85 -14.84 -26.85 -7.21
CA ALA A 85 -13.74 -26.24 -6.48
C ALA A 85 -12.36 -26.56 -7.09
N SER A 86 -12.17 -27.78 -7.63
CA SER A 86 -10.89 -28.20 -8.23
C SER A 86 -10.56 -27.44 -9.53
N TRP A 87 -11.56 -27.00 -10.29
CA TRP A 87 -11.38 -26.15 -11.47
C TRP A 87 -11.29 -24.67 -11.12
N LYS A 88 -11.94 -24.24 -10.03
CA LYS A 88 -11.95 -22.85 -9.58
C LYS A 88 -10.59 -22.39 -9.04
N ALA A 89 -9.89 -23.21 -8.25
CA ALA A 89 -8.62 -22.80 -7.65
C ALA A 89 -7.54 -22.45 -8.68
N PRO A 90 -7.25 -23.26 -9.72
CA PRO A 90 -6.30 -22.90 -10.76
C PRO A 90 -6.68 -21.62 -11.53
N LEU A 91 -7.98 -21.41 -11.78
CA LEU A 91 -8.47 -20.21 -12.46
C LEU A 91 -8.19 -18.95 -11.62
N GLN A 92 -8.52 -19.00 -10.33
CA GLN A 92 -8.33 -17.88 -9.41
C GLN A 92 -6.85 -17.59 -9.13
N THR A 93 -5.99 -18.62 -9.09
CA THR A 93 -4.53 -18.43 -9.04
C THR A 93 -4.00 -17.74 -10.29
N LYS A 94 -4.52 -18.09 -11.48
CA LYS A 94 -4.13 -17.40 -12.72
C LYS A 94 -4.51 -15.92 -12.67
N GLU A 95 -5.71 -15.59 -12.19
CA GLU A 95 -6.16 -14.20 -12.00
C GLU A 95 -5.26 -13.45 -11.02
N LEU A 96 -4.81 -14.10 -9.93
CA LEU A 96 -3.84 -13.51 -9.01
C LEU A 96 -2.50 -13.21 -9.67
N ILE A 97 -1.94 -14.16 -10.44
CA ILE A 97 -0.65 -13.96 -11.11
C ILE A 97 -0.72 -12.74 -12.04
N VAL A 98 -1.78 -12.62 -12.83
CA VAL A 98 -1.98 -11.46 -13.72
C VAL A 98 -2.09 -10.16 -12.91
N ALA A 99 -2.88 -10.15 -11.83
CA ALA A 99 -3.02 -8.97 -10.96
C ALA A 99 -1.69 -8.58 -10.27
N GLU A 100 -0.85 -9.57 -9.93
CA GLU A 100 0.47 -9.33 -9.36
C GLU A 100 1.44 -8.75 -10.39
N ASP A 101 1.46 -9.26 -11.61
CA ASP A 101 2.25 -8.70 -12.71
C ASP A 101 1.87 -7.24 -12.99
N GLU A 102 0.58 -6.94 -13.09
CA GLU A 102 0.08 -5.56 -13.29
C GLU A 102 0.48 -4.64 -12.12
N TYR A 103 0.36 -5.12 -10.88
CA TYR A 103 0.76 -4.37 -9.70
C TYR A 103 2.27 -4.09 -9.68
N LEU A 104 3.10 -5.08 -10.01
CA LEU A 104 4.55 -4.93 -10.05
C LEU A 104 4.98 -3.96 -11.16
N GLN A 105 4.32 -4.02 -12.32
CA GLN A 105 4.54 -3.07 -13.40
C GLN A 105 4.17 -1.65 -12.97
N GLY A 106 2.97 -1.44 -12.42
CA GLY A 106 2.55 -0.14 -11.91
C GLY A 106 3.49 0.41 -10.83
N ARG A 107 3.97 -0.46 -9.93
CA ARG A 107 4.93 -0.08 -8.88
C ARG A 107 6.25 0.39 -9.48
N LYS A 108 6.75 -0.29 -10.51
CA LYS A 108 7.96 0.14 -11.22
C LYS A 108 7.78 1.53 -11.84
N GLU A 109 6.66 1.79 -12.51
CA GLU A 109 6.35 3.11 -13.05
C GLU A 109 6.25 4.19 -11.97
N PHE A 110 5.68 3.85 -10.80
CA PHE A 110 5.65 4.75 -9.66
C PHE A 110 7.05 5.08 -9.15
N GLU A 111 7.90 4.07 -8.96
CA GLU A 111 9.28 4.22 -8.50
C GLU A 111 10.10 5.09 -9.46
N GLU A 112 9.97 4.88 -10.77
CA GLU A 112 10.61 5.73 -11.79
C GLU A 112 10.16 7.19 -11.69
N ARG A 113 8.86 7.45 -11.56
CA ARG A 113 8.32 8.82 -11.38
C ARG A 113 8.78 9.44 -10.06
N PHE A 114 8.88 8.63 -9.01
CA PHE A 114 9.36 9.06 -7.70
C PHE A 114 10.84 9.48 -7.77
N GLU A 115 11.71 8.67 -8.36
CA GLU A 115 13.13 9.01 -8.51
C GLU A 115 13.34 10.23 -9.41
N GLN A 116 12.55 10.40 -10.47
CA GLN A 116 12.56 11.62 -11.29
C GLN A 116 12.16 12.85 -10.46
N ALA A 117 11.08 12.76 -9.68
CA ALA A 117 10.64 13.84 -8.81
C ALA A 117 11.66 14.18 -7.72
N ARG A 118 12.29 13.15 -7.16
CA ARG A 118 13.38 13.27 -6.19
C ARG A 118 14.58 13.99 -6.79
N ALA A 119 15.00 13.65 -8.01
CA ALA A 119 16.09 14.35 -8.70
C ALA A 119 15.79 15.84 -8.94
N VAL A 120 14.54 16.18 -9.29
CA VAL A 120 14.08 17.58 -9.43
C VAL A 120 14.15 18.33 -8.10
N CYS A 121 13.91 17.62 -6.99
CA CYS A 121 13.90 18.20 -5.66
C CYS A 121 15.25 18.24 -4.94
N LEU A 122 16.16 17.31 -5.26
CA LEU A 122 17.49 17.20 -4.67
C LEU A 122 18.59 17.87 -5.52
N HIS A 123 18.23 18.61 -6.57
CA HIS A 123 19.12 19.65 -7.08
C HIS A 123 19.10 20.85 -6.13
N GLU A 124 19.69 20.65 -4.94
CA GLU A 124 20.34 21.73 -4.21
C GLU A 124 21.63 22.11 -4.98
N PRO A 125 21.92 23.41 -5.15
CA PRO A 125 23.25 23.85 -5.62
C PRO A 125 24.37 23.44 -4.65
#